data_AF-A0A4Z0LDY7-F1
#
_entry.id   AF-A0A4Z0LDY7-F1
#
_cell.length_a   1.000
_cell.length_b   1.000
_cell.length_c   1.000
_cell.angle_alpha   90.00
_cell.angle_beta   90.00
_cell.angle_gamma   90.00
#
_symmetry.space_group_name_H-M   'P 1'
#
loop_
_entity.id
_entity.type
_entity.pdbx_description
1 polymer ?
#
loop_
_entity_poly.entity_id
_entity_poly.type
_entity_poly.pdbx_seq_one_letter_code
_entity_poly.pdbx_strand_id
1 'polypeptide(L)'
;AYTAQVLDLQPMLYRRLVNNIYLGVGWTLDVQHAAQIDETDPPKIQSTAQGCSSLSNGGSVEISWDDRDFIPNPRKGQYATLRYTHFAPDVGSDTRFDEYQLHYSRYHAVNDKDVLAWEADGAFTQGDVPWNMLPLLGSNHRMRGYYEGRYRDKNAISGQLEYRHKLSWRHGVVGWVGAGTMGSSLHHLD
;
A
#
# COMPACT_ATOMS: atom_id res chain seq x y z
N ALA A 1 25.15 2.18 10.63
CA ALA A 1 24.17 1.09 10.36
C ALA A 1 23.24 0.93 11.56
N TYR A 2 21.97 0.57 11.37
CA TYR A 2 21.03 0.26 12.46
C TYR A 2 20.37 -1.11 12.23
N THR A 3 20.06 -1.82 13.32
CA THR A 3 19.26 -3.05 13.25
C THR A 3 17.85 -2.71 13.71
N ALA A 4 16.93 -2.58 12.77
CA ALA A 4 15.50 -2.47 13.09
C ALA A 4 14.95 -3.86 13.40
N GLN A 5 14.37 -4.01 14.58
CA GLN A 5 13.47 -5.12 14.91
C GLN A 5 12.05 -4.61 14.66
N VAL A 6 11.36 -5.22 13.71
CA VAL A 6 9.99 -4.86 13.32
C VAL A 6 9.09 -6.05 13.56
N LEU A 7 7.99 -5.83 14.27
CA LEU A 7 6.87 -6.77 14.39
C LEU A 7 5.62 -6.07 13.87
N ASP A 8 5.08 -6.57 12.76
CA ASP A 8 3.83 -6.09 12.17
C ASP A 8 2.80 -7.23 12.21
N LEU A 9 1.63 -6.95 12.77
CA LEU A 9 0.51 -7.89 12.90
C LEU A 9 -0.78 -7.21 12.44
N GLN A 10 -1.44 -7.82 11.45
CA GLN A 10 -2.66 -7.28 10.83
C GLN A 10 -3.77 -8.34 10.67
N PRO A 11 -4.30 -8.93 11.77
CA PRO A 11 -5.42 -9.85 11.67
C PRO A 11 -6.67 -9.16 11.09
N MET A 12 -7.23 -9.73 10.02
CA MET A 12 -8.44 -9.25 9.35
C MET A 12 -9.46 -10.40 9.21
N LEU A 13 -10.70 -10.14 9.61
CA LEU A 13 -11.83 -11.06 9.43
C LEU A 13 -12.74 -10.53 8.33
N TYR A 14 -12.92 -11.31 7.27
CA TYR A 14 -13.77 -10.95 6.13
C TYR A 14 -15.13 -11.65 6.17
N ARG A 15 -16.18 -10.90 5.85
CA ARG A 15 -17.53 -11.41 5.63
C ARG A 15 -18.04 -10.95 4.27
N ARG A 16 -18.51 -11.89 3.46
CA ARG A 16 -19.19 -11.58 2.20
C ARG A 16 -20.53 -10.89 2.50
N LEU A 17 -20.71 -9.68 1.98
CA LEU A 17 -21.97 -8.92 2.11
C LEU A 17 -22.93 -9.25 0.98
N VAL A 18 -22.44 -9.15 -0.26
CA VAL A 18 -23.14 -9.52 -1.49
C VAL A 18 -22.17 -10.28 -2.41
N ASN A 19 -22.65 -10.79 -3.54
CA ASN A 19 -21.75 -11.44 -4.50
C ASN A 19 -20.60 -10.49 -4.88
N ASN A 20 -19.38 -10.99 -4.78
CA ASN A 20 -18.14 -10.30 -5.11
C ASN A 20 -17.76 -9.13 -4.20
N ILE A 21 -18.54 -8.80 -3.15
CA ILE A 21 -18.21 -7.74 -2.18
C ILE A 21 -18.04 -8.32 -0.78
N TYR A 22 -16.91 -8.00 -0.16
CA TYR A 22 -16.52 -8.44 1.17
C TYR A 22 -16.27 -7.22 2.06
N LEU A 23 -16.69 -7.35 3.31
CA LEU A 23 -16.38 -6.41 4.39
C LEU A 23 -15.42 -7.10 5.35
N GLY A 24 -14.23 -6.53 5.49
CA GLY A 24 -13.21 -6.90 6.45
C GLY A 24 -13.26 -5.98 7.66
N VAL A 25 -13.15 -6.54 8.86
CA VAL A 25 -12.82 -5.79 10.07
C VAL A 25 -11.63 -6.46 10.71
N GLY A 26 -10.68 -5.68 11.17
CA GLY A 26 -9.46 -6.19 11.76
C GLY A 26 -8.79 -5.18 12.66
N TRP A 27 -7.55 -5.51 12.97
CA TRP A 27 -6.74 -4.80 13.95
C TRP A 27 -5.31 -4.78 13.45
N THR A 28 -4.62 -3.67 13.63
CA THR A 28 -3.24 -3.47 13.21
C THR A 28 -2.38 -3.12 14.41
N LEU A 29 -1.29 -3.86 14.58
CA LEU A 29 -0.27 -3.63 15.60
C LEU A 29 1.10 -3.59 14.91
N ASP A 30 1.72 -2.41 14.88
CA ASP A 30 3.10 -2.21 14.43
C ASP A 30 3.97 -1.84 15.63
N VAL A 31 5.00 -2.64 15.86
CA VAL A 31 6.02 -2.40 16.89
C VAL A 31 7.37 -2.30 16.20
N GLN A 32 7.96 -1.13 16.27
CA GLN A 32 9.31 -0.92 15.75
C GLN A 32 10.27 -0.55 16.86
N HIS A 33 11.38 -1.27 16.91
CA HIS A 33 12.48 -1.01 17.82
C HIS A 33 13.78 -0.90 17.01
N ALA A 34 14.32 0.30 16.91
CA ALA A 34 15.61 0.55 16.26
C ALA A 34 16.74 0.42 17.30
N ALA A 35 17.50 -0.68 17.25
CA ALA A 35 18.65 -0.90 18.11
C ALA A 35 19.98 -0.65 17.36
N GLN A 36 20.94 -0.06 18.07
CA GLN A 36 22.32 0.29 17.64
C GLN A 36 22.38 1.28 16.45
N ILE A 37 22.35 2.58 16.73
CA ILE A 37 22.62 3.63 15.74
C ILE A 37 24.10 3.97 15.80
N ASP A 38 24.85 3.65 14.75
CA ASP A 38 26.25 4.05 14.57
C ASP A 38 26.34 5.59 14.40
N GLU A 39 27.21 6.26 15.17
CA GLU A 39 27.19 7.72 15.39
C GLU A 39 27.63 8.60 14.20
N THR A 40 27.98 8.01 13.05
CA THR A 40 28.72 8.66 11.96
C THR A 40 27.93 8.97 10.66
N ASP A 41 26.63 8.72 10.59
CA ASP A 41 25.79 8.99 9.38
C ASP A 41 24.86 10.22 9.53
N PRO A 42 24.58 11.01 8.46
CA PRO A 42 23.76 12.23 8.51
C PRO A 42 22.25 11.95 8.35
N PRO A 43 21.38 12.98 8.43
CA PRO A 43 20.80 13.48 9.67
C PRO A 43 19.99 12.40 10.40
N LYS A 44 20.16 12.35 11.72
CA LYS A 44 19.78 11.24 12.58
C LYS A 44 18.26 11.06 12.67
N ILE A 45 17.80 9.81 12.53
CA ILE A 45 16.44 9.35 12.88
C ILE A 45 16.06 9.79 14.32
N GLN A 46 17.06 9.98 15.18
CA GLN A 46 16.95 10.53 16.55
C GLN A 46 16.35 11.94 16.64
N SER A 47 16.35 12.75 15.57
CA SER A 47 15.70 14.07 15.58
C SER A 47 14.23 14.04 15.14
N THR A 48 13.68 12.85 14.91
CA THR A 48 12.25 12.67 14.64
C THR A 48 11.53 12.52 15.98
N ALA A 49 10.38 13.16 16.14
CA ALA A 49 9.70 13.29 17.43
C ALA A 49 9.38 11.97 18.17
N GLN A 50 9.46 10.81 17.51
CA GLN A 50 9.15 9.48 18.08
C GLN A 50 10.37 8.70 18.64
N GLY A 51 11.62 9.12 18.40
CA GLY A 51 12.79 8.40 18.94
C GLY A 51 13.03 7.01 18.33
N CYS A 52 13.62 6.08 19.10
CA CYS A 52 14.07 4.75 18.64
C CYS A 52 13.03 3.62 18.78
N SER A 53 11.83 3.91 19.31
CA SER A 53 10.77 2.92 19.53
C SER A 53 9.43 3.55 19.20
N SER A 54 8.61 2.88 18.40
CA SER A 54 7.26 3.33 18.04
C SER A 54 6.30 2.16 18.18
N LEU A 55 5.24 2.35 18.95
CA LEU A 55 4.11 1.44 19.07
C LEU A 55 2.90 2.07 18.39
N SER A 56 2.43 1.49 17.30
CA SER A 56 1.21 1.92 16.62
C SER A 56 0.15 0.84 16.72
N ASN A 57 -0.97 1.16 17.38
CA ASN A 57 -2.08 0.24 17.56
C ASN A 57 -3.39 0.84 17.04
N GLY A 58 -4.12 0.10 16.22
CA GLY A 58 -5.29 0.65 15.52
C GLY A 58 -6.30 -0.37 15.06
N GLY A 59 -7.53 0.09 14.87
CA GLY A 59 -8.61 -0.70 14.28
C GLY A 59 -8.71 -0.47 12.79
N SER A 60 -8.95 -1.53 12.03
CA SER A 60 -8.97 -1.51 10.56
C SER A 60 -10.31 -1.97 10.02
N VAL A 61 -10.82 -1.31 9.00
CA VAL A 61 -12.01 -1.72 8.23
C VAL A 61 -11.63 -1.72 6.76
N GLU A 62 -11.98 -2.79 6.05
CA GLU A 62 -11.76 -2.89 4.61
C GLU A 62 -13.07 -3.24 3.91
N ILE A 63 -13.34 -2.59 2.78
CA ILE A 63 -14.33 -3.07 1.82
C ILE A 63 -13.58 -3.48 0.57
N SER A 64 -13.79 -4.71 0.11
CA SER A 64 -13.21 -5.22 -1.12
C SER A 64 -14.29 -5.71 -2.08
N TRP A 65 -14.12 -5.38 -3.36
CA TRP A 65 -14.89 -5.91 -4.47
C TRP A 65 -13.94 -6.69 -5.37
N ASP A 66 -14.12 -8.00 -5.47
CA ASP A 66 -13.36 -8.88 -6.37
C ASP A 66 -14.30 -9.67 -7.27
N ASP A 67 -14.32 -9.36 -8.56
CA ASP A 67 -15.03 -10.14 -9.59
C ASP A 67 -14.11 -10.72 -10.67
N ARG A 68 -12.80 -10.80 -10.37
CA ARG A 68 -11.79 -11.35 -11.29
C ARG A 68 -12.09 -12.80 -11.61
N ASP A 69 -11.89 -13.16 -12.88
CA ASP A 69 -12.10 -14.54 -13.35
C ASP A 69 -11.07 -15.53 -12.82
N PHE A 70 -9.81 -15.11 -12.71
CA PHE A 70 -8.72 -15.94 -12.21
C PHE A 70 -7.67 -15.08 -11.49
N ILE A 71 -7.62 -15.16 -10.17
CA ILE A 71 -6.78 -14.31 -9.31
C ILE A 71 -5.30 -14.24 -9.76
N PRO A 72 -4.61 -15.36 -10.08
CA PRO A 72 -3.19 -15.31 -10.42
C PRO A 72 -2.89 -14.72 -11.81
N ASN A 73 -3.85 -14.72 -12.72
CA ASN A 73 -3.69 -14.11 -14.04
C ASN A 73 -5.06 -13.67 -14.60
N PRO A 74 -5.60 -12.55 -14.10
CA PRO A 74 -6.94 -12.12 -14.45
C PRO A 74 -6.97 -11.66 -15.91
N ARG A 75 -8.00 -12.08 -16.64
CA ARG A 75 -8.23 -11.62 -18.02
C ARG A 75 -9.42 -10.69 -18.12
N LYS A 76 -10.37 -10.83 -17.19
CA LYS A 76 -11.60 -10.05 -17.14
C LYS A 76 -12.03 -9.84 -15.69
N GLY A 77 -12.71 -8.73 -15.47
CA GLY A 77 -13.17 -8.32 -14.15
C GLY A 77 -12.32 -7.20 -13.57
N GLN A 78 -12.53 -6.93 -12.30
CA GLN A 78 -11.99 -5.82 -11.55
C GLN A 78 -11.83 -6.22 -10.09
N TYR A 79 -10.90 -5.54 -9.45
CA TYR A 79 -10.61 -5.68 -8.05
C TYR A 79 -10.45 -4.28 -7.46
N ALA A 80 -11.28 -3.95 -6.47
CA ALA A 80 -11.24 -2.68 -5.79
C ALA A 80 -11.16 -2.93 -4.29
N THR A 81 -10.29 -2.22 -3.58
CA THR A 81 -10.25 -2.25 -2.12
C THR A 81 -10.15 -0.84 -1.56
N LEU A 82 -10.89 -0.61 -0.50
CA LEU A 82 -10.79 0.58 0.34
C LEU A 82 -10.57 0.12 1.77
N ARG A 83 -9.38 0.37 2.31
CA ARG A 83 -9.05 0.13 3.72
C ARG A 83 -8.96 1.46 4.44
N TYR A 84 -9.55 1.52 5.61
CA TYR A 84 -9.41 2.61 6.56
C TYR A 84 -8.89 2.04 7.87
N THR A 85 -7.82 2.63 8.40
CA THR A 85 -7.23 2.25 9.67
C THR A 85 -7.13 3.47 10.57
N HIS A 86 -7.66 3.36 11.78
CA HIS A 86 -7.59 4.41 12.80
C HIS A 86 -6.64 3.98 13.92
N PHE A 87 -5.56 4.74 14.12
CA PHE A 87 -4.62 4.57 15.22
C PHE A 87 -4.91 5.61 16.29
N ALA A 88 -5.03 5.17 17.55
CA ALA A 88 -5.35 6.06 18.66
C ALA A 88 -4.62 5.69 19.96
N PRO A 89 -4.22 6.69 20.77
CA PRO A 89 -3.65 6.42 22.10
C PRO A 89 -4.57 5.67 23.04
N ASP A 90 -5.88 5.83 22.88
CA ASP A 90 -6.90 5.15 23.70
C ASP A 90 -6.87 3.62 23.52
N VAL A 91 -6.31 3.13 22.41
CA VAL A 91 -6.11 1.70 22.15
C VAL A 91 -4.64 1.28 22.36
N GLY A 92 -3.78 2.14 22.92
CA GLY A 92 -2.38 1.82 23.23
C GLY A 92 -1.37 2.18 22.14
N SER A 93 -1.73 3.10 21.22
CA SER A 93 -0.80 3.69 20.25
C SER A 93 -0.03 4.88 20.84
N ASP A 94 1.22 5.10 20.45
CA ASP A 94 1.98 6.28 20.86
C ASP A 94 1.49 7.56 20.15
N THR A 95 0.88 7.40 18.97
CA THR A 95 0.38 8.51 18.14
C THR A 95 -1.06 8.29 17.67
N ARG A 96 -1.74 9.40 17.35
CA ARG A 96 -3.07 9.40 16.73
C ARG A 96 -2.95 9.78 15.26
N PHE A 97 -3.32 8.85 14.38
CA PHE A 97 -3.33 9.10 12.94
C PHE A 97 -4.32 8.16 12.22
N ASP A 98 -4.72 8.58 11.03
CA ASP A 98 -5.60 7.84 10.14
C ASP A 98 -4.84 7.43 8.88
N GLU A 99 -5.07 6.21 8.41
CA GLU A 99 -4.56 5.70 7.15
C GLU A 99 -5.71 5.26 6.25
N TYR A 100 -5.65 5.70 4.99
CA TYR A 100 -6.55 5.30 3.92
C TYR A 100 -5.74 4.65 2.80
N GLN A 101 -6.06 3.41 2.49
CA GLN A 101 -5.47 2.70 1.36
C GLN A 101 -6.55 2.39 0.33
N LEU A 102 -6.33 2.84 -0.90
CA LEU A 102 -7.18 2.62 -2.05
C LEU A 102 -6.39 1.83 -3.07
N HIS A 103 -7.00 0.78 -3.59
CA HIS A 103 -6.48 0.06 -4.74
C HIS A 103 -7.62 -0.26 -5.69
N TYR A 104 -7.37 -0.09 -6.97
CA TYR A 104 -8.29 -0.43 -8.03
C TYR A 104 -7.54 -0.98 -9.23
N SER A 105 -7.86 -2.20 -9.63
CA SER A 105 -7.37 -2.82 -10.84
C SER A 105 -8.53 -3.33 -11.68
N ARG A 106 -8.40 -3.21 -13.00
CA ARG A 106 -9.40 -3.71 -13.94
C ARG A 106 -8.74 -4.33 -15.15
N TYR A 107 -9.31 -5.44 -15.57
CA TYR A 107 -8.82 -6.30 -16.63
C TYR A 107 -9.89 -6.41 -17.70
N HIS A 108 -9.51 -6.11 -18.93
CA HIS A 108 -10.37 -6.17 -20.09
C HIS A 108 -9.71 -7.02 -21.18
N ALA A 109 -10.28 -8.19 -21.44
CA ALA A 109 -9.88 -9.02 -22.57
C ALA A 109 -10.36 -8.36 -23.87
N VAL A 110 -9.42 -7.83 -24.66
CA VAL A 110 -9.70 -7.25 -25.97
C VAL A 110 -10.01 -8.36 -26.96
N ASN A 111 -9.33 -9.49 -26.85
CA ASN A 111 -9.57 -10.71 -27.62
C ASN A 111 -9.01 -11.95 -26.88
N ASP A 112 -8.98 -13.10 -27.55
CA ASP A 112 -8.50 -14.36 -26.97
C ASP A 112 -7.02 -14.38 -26.58
N LYS A 113 -6.21 -13.44 -27.09
CA LYS A 113 -4.76 -13.34 -26.83
C LYS A 113 -4.35 -12.07 -26.09
N ASP A 114 -5.16 -11.02 -26.17
CA ASP A 114 -4.84 -9.68 -25.68
C ASP A 114 -5.68 -9.28 -24.48
N VAL A 115 -5.01 -8.77 -23.45
CA VAL A 115 -5.65 -8.22 -22.25
C VAL A 115 -5.06 -6.85 -21.98
N LEU A 116 -5.94 -5.85 -21.84
CA LEU A 116 -5.60 -4.54 -21.32
C LEU A 116 -5.93 -4.53 -19.84
N ALA A 117 -4.94 -4.24 -19.01
CA ALA A 117 -5.10 -4.09 -17.58
C ALA A 117 -4.70 -2.68 -17.16
N TRP A 118 -5.44 -2.08 -16.25
CA TRP A 118 -5.01 -0.85 -15.60
C TRP A 118 -5.17 -0.97 -14.11
N GLU A 119 -4.28 -0.32 -13.39
CA GLU A 119 -4.16 -0.32 -11.94
C GLU A 119 -4.01 1.12 -11.47
N ALA A 120 -4.66 1.44 -10.36
CA ALA A 120 -4.54 2.70 -9.65
C ALA A 120 -4.46 2.39 -8.16
N ASP A 121 -3.50 3.02 -7.50
CA ASP A 121 -3.25 2.88 -6.07
C ASP A 121 -3.13 4.25 -5.43
N GLY A 122 -3.71 4.39 -4.25
CA GLY A 122 -3.64 5.59 -3.45
C GLY A 122 -3.41 5.24 -1.99
N ALA A 123 -2.44 5.86 -1.34
CA ALA A 123 -2.19 5.74 0.08
C ALA A 123 -2.15 7.13 0.68
N PHE A 124 -3.01 7.39 1.65
CA PHE A 124 -3.19 8.71 2.27
C PHE A 124 -3.15 8.56 3.77
N THR A 125 -2.39 9.42 4.44
CA THR A 125 -2.26 9.41 5.89
C THR A 125 -2.50 10.81 6.45
N GLN A 126 -3.21 10.90 7.58
CA GLN A 126 -3.58 12.16 8.20
C GLN A 126 -3.29 12.14 9.71
N GLY A 127 -2.89 13.28 10.26
CA GLY A 127 -2.50 13.42 11.67
C GLY A 127 -0.99 13.31 11.91
N ASP A 128 -0.63 12.88 13.12
CA ASP A 128 0.75 12.76 13.60
C ASP A 128 1.33 11.39 13.25
N VAL A 129 1.43 11.14 11.94
CA VAL A 129 1.89 9.87 11.36
C VAL A 129 3.38 9.70 11.68
N PRO A 130 3.77 8.59 12.30
CA PRO A 130 5.17 8.35 12.58
C PRO A 130 5.94 8.02 11.30
N TRP A 131 7.22 8.38 11.25
CA TRP A 131 8.02 8.30 10.02
C TRP A 131 8.10 6.88 9.43
N ASN A 132 7.91 5.86 10.27
CA ASN A 132 7.88 4.45 9.91
C ASN A 132 6.56 4.00 9.28
N MET A 133 5.47 4.74 9.50
CA MET A 133 4.13 4.46 8.97
C MET A 133 3.75 5.40 7.81
N LEU A 134 4.69 6.23 7.34
CA LEU A 134 4.46 7.06 6.15
C LEU A 134 4.37 6.17 4.90
N PRO A 135 3.37 6.39 4.03
CA PRO A 135 3.26 5.69 2.77
C PRO A 135 4.54 5.72 1.96
N LEU A 136 4.93 4.54 1.46
CA LEU A 136 6.09 4.36 0.60
C LEU A 136 5.61 4.31 -0.84
N LEU A 137 6.23 5.13 -1.70
CA LEU A 137 6.01 5.04 -3.14
C LEU A 137 7.11 4.21 -3.80
N GLY A 138 6.69 3.27 -4.64
CA GLY A 138 7.56 2.29 -5.31
C GLY A 138 7.68 0.99 -4.51
N SER A 139 7.48 -0.13 -5.19
CA SER A 139 7.64 -1.49 -4.64
C SER A 139 8.04 -2.45 -5.76
N ASN A 140 8.61 -3.61 -5.43
CA ASN A 140 8.88 -4.67 -6.42
C ASN A 140 7.64 -5.09 -7.23
N HIS A 141 6.43 -4.87 -6.71
CA HIS A 141 5.19 -5.14 -7.41
C HIS A 141 4.66 -3.95 -8.23
N ARG A 142 5.02 -2.70 -7.92
CA ARG A 142 4.40 -1.47 -8.45
C ARG A 142 5.41 -0.35 -8.68
N MET A 143 5.30 0.35 -9.81
CA MET A 143 6.33 1.30 -10.25
C MET A 143 7.72 0.65 -10.25
N ARG A 144 7.79 -0.53 -10.85
CA ARG A 144 9.02 -1.32 -11.01
C ARG A 144 10.09 -0.44 -11.64
N GLY A 145 11.26 -0.36 -11.03
CA GLY A 145 12.34 0.54 -11.45
C GLY A 145 12.53 1.78 -10.57
N TYR A 146 11.61 2.05 -9.64
CA TYR A 146 11.83 3.00 -8.55
C TYR A 146 12.25 2.24 -7.28
N TYR A 147 13.27 2.76 -6.59
CA TYR A 147 13.72 2.21 -5.30
C TYR A 147 12.64 2.45 -4.23
N GLU A 148 12.12 1.37 -3.67
CA GLU A 148 11.16 1.38 -2.54
C GLU A 148 11.73 2.21 -1.38
N GLY A 149 10.94 3.17 -0.89
CA GLY A 149 11.33 4.05 0.21
C GLY A 149 12.28 5.20 -0.15
N ARG A 150 12.62 5.41 -1.43
CA ARG A 150 13.32 6.63 -1.88
C ARG A 150 12.49 7.88 -1.65
N TYR A 151 11.18 7.76 -1.76
CA TYR A 151 10.24 8.84 -1.53
C TYR A 151 9.16 8.40 -0.54
N ARG A 152 9.02 9.20 0.51
CA ARG A 152 8.08 9.03 1.62
C ARG A 152 7.31 10.33 1.75
N ASP A 153 6.00 10.27 1.60
CA ASP A 153 5.16 11.43 1.83
C ASP A 153 3.80 10.99 2.38
N LYS A 154 3.04 11.94 2.94
CA LYS A 154 1.75 11.69 3.58
C LYS A 154 0.72 11.14 2.60
N ASN A 155 0.81 11.51 1.33
CA ASN A 155 -0.07 11.05 0.27
C ASN A 155 0.73 10.58 -0.95
N ALA A 156 0.39 9.40 -1.45
CA ALA A 156 0.98 8.79 -2.61
C ALA A 156 -0.14 8.30 -3.54
N ILE A 157 -0.06 8.65 -4.82
CA ILE A 157 -0.97 8.13 -5.85
C ILE A 157 -0.13 7.58 -6.98
N SER A 158 -0.52 6.42 -7.49
CA SER A 158 0.12 5.82 -8.66
C SER A 158 -0.89 5.17 -9.57
N GLY A 159 -0.57 5.14 -10.85
CA GLY A 159 -1.34 4.46 -11.88
C GLY A 159 -0.42 3.72 -12.82
N GLN A 160 -0.86 2.55 -13.27
CA GLN A 160 -0.15 1.73 -14.24
C GLN A 160 -1.13 1.20 -15.29
N LEU A 161 -0.68 1.20 -16.53
CA LEU A 161 -1.35 0.58 -17.65
C LEU A 161 -0.46 -0.56 -18.16
N GLU A 162 -1.03 -1.76 -18.26
CA GLU A 162 -0.38 -2.95 -18.80
C GLU A 162 -1.14 -3.49 -20.00
N TYR A 163 -0.41 -3.80 -21.06
CA TYR A 163 -0.90 -4.53 -22.21
C TYR A 163 -0.23 -5.90 -22.25
N ARG A 164 -1.04 -6.96 -22.17
CA ARG A 164 -0.57 -8.35 -22.13
C ARG A 164 -0.95 -9.05 -23.43
N HIS A 165 0.05 -9.54 -24.17
CA HIS A 165 -0.13 -10.31 -25.39
C HIS A 165 0.32 -11.75 -25.18
N LYS A 166 -0.59 -12.70 -25.40
CA LYS A 166 -0.29 -14.13 -25.37
C LYS A 166 0.28 -14.57 -26.72
N LEU A 167 1.51 -15.06 -26.73
CA LEU A 167 2.20 -15.56 -27.92
C LEU A 167 1.72 -16.98 -28.30
N SER A 168 2.27 -17.99 -27.61
CA SER A 168 1.96 -19.40 -27.81
C SER A 168 2.14 -20.18 -26.51
N TRP A 169 1.27 -21.17 -26.30
CA TRP A 169 1.24 -21.99 -25.09
C TRP A 169 1.14 -21.18 -23.77
N ARG A 170 2.11 -21.30 -22.86
CA ARG A 170 2.20 -20.60 -21.57
C ARG A 170 3.07 -19.34 -21.63
N HIS A 171 3.55 -18.95 -22.81
CA HIS A 171 4.40 -17.77 -23.00
C HIS A 171 3.59 -16.57 -23.46
N GLY A 172 3.94 -15.39 -22.94
CA GLY A 172 3.35 -14.11 -23.30
C GLY A 172 4.34 -12.98 -23.06
N VAL A 173 4.03 -11.82 -23.62
CA VAL A 173 4.79 -10.58 -23.46
C VAL A 173 3.88 -9.56 -22.83
N VAL A 174 4.44 -8.73 -21.96
CA VAL A 174 3.72 -7.64 -21.31
C VAL A 174 4.49 -6.35 -21.55
N GLY A 175 3.80 -5.37 -22.14
CA GLY A 175 4.23 -3.97 -22.13
C GLY A 175 3.51 -3.25 -21.01
N TRP A 176 4.20 -2.38 -20.29
CA TRP A 176 3.58 -1.59 -19.23
C TRP A 176 4.15 -0.18 -19.20
N VAL A 177 3.33 0.75 -18.73
CA VAL A 177 3.72 2.13 -18.45
C VAL A 177 3.04 2.55 -17.16
N GLY A 178 3.78 3.14 -16.24
CA GLY A 178 3.26 3.61 -14.97
C GLY A 178 3.78 5.00 -14.63
N ALA A 179 2.97 5.75 -13.92
CA ALA A 179 3.31 7.05 -13.37
C ALA A 179 2.73 7.17 -11.97
N GLY A 180 3.37 7.96 -11.11
CA GLY A 180 2.88 8.24 -9.77
C GLY A 180 3.39 9.58 -9.30
N THR A 181 2.63 10.19 -8.40
CA THR A 181 2.95 11.45 -7.75
C THR A 181 2.79 11.28 -6.24
N MET A 182 3.48 12.11 -5.48
CA MET A 182 3.39 12.18 -4.03
C MET A 182 3.31 13.63 -3.62
N GLY A 183 2.60 13.87 -2.52
CA GLY A 183 2.56 15.19 -1.93
C GLY A 183 2.14 15.17 -0.47
N SER A 184 2.60 16.17 0.26
CA SER A 184 2.29 16.39 1.67
C SER A 184 0.83 16.80 1.92
N SER A 185 0.08 17.18 0.88
CA SER A 185 -1.33 17.57 0.91
C SER A 185 -2.03 17.24 -0.42
N LEU A 186 -3.32 16.87 -0.37
CA LEU A 186 -4.17 16.61 -1.55
C LEU A 186 -4.24 17.81 -2.53
N HIS A 187 -3.95 19.02 -2.05
CA HIS A 187 -3.94 20.25 -2.84
C HIS A 187 -2.60 20.54 -3.55
N HIS A 188 -1.55 19.75 -3.31
CA HIS A 188 -0.19 19.96 -3.83
C HIS A 188 0.33 18.71 -4.55
N LEU A 189 -0.53 18.09 -5.36
CA LEU A 189 -0.13 17.04 -6.28
C LEU A 189 0.27 17.70 -7.60
N ASP A 190 1.56 18.00 -7.74
CA ASP A 190 2.19 18.41 -9.01
C ASP A 190 2.59 17.20 -9.86
#